data_AF-A0A0N4THS1-F1
#
_entry.id   AF-A0A0N4THS1-F1
#
_cell.length_a   1.000
_cell.length_b   1.000
_cell.length_c   1.000
_cell.angle_alpha   90.00
_cell.angle_beta   90.00
_cell.angle_gamma   90.00
#
_symmetry.space_group_name_H-M   'P 1'
#
loop_
_entity.id
_entity.type
_entity.pdbx_description
1 polymer ?
#
loop_
_entity_poly.entity_id
_entity_poly.type
_entity_poly.pdbx_seq_one_letter_code
_entity_poly.pdbx_strand_id
1 'polypeptide(L)'
;VLCEELRYSGQTLNRAISAYDPLDRIAYVTAFAVSSYSGMVCRKQKPFNPLLGETFDYVSNEGWKYHAEQVSHHPAITAAHAEGLNWEWWQTLMSTPKTSWSGVIEATPELPVRVRLGKEDYCWNRVKVIIENASATAEYRKLKMDGIMNMRCSNGYTSTIIFRKDRQTEIY
;
A
#
# COMPACT_ATOMS: atom_id res chain seq x y z
N VAL A 1 -10.18 2.79 -3.33
CA VAL A 1 -9.42 1.70 -2.64
C VAL A 1 -8.05 2.19 -2.16
N LEU A 2 -7.22 2.80 -3.01
CA LEU A 2 -5.88 3.27 -2.59
C LEU A 2 -5.91 4.23 -1.39
N CYS A 3 -6.87 5.15 -1.34
CA CYS A 3 -7.03 6.09 -0.22
C CYS A 3 -7.12 5.40 1.17
N GLU A 4 -7.58 4.15 1.23
CA GLU A 4 -7.76 3.46 2.51
C GLU A 4 -6.46 2.99 3.16
N GLU A 5 -5.37 2.97 2.40
CA GLU A 5 -4.04 2.69 2.93
C GLU A 5 -3.62 3.76 3.95
N LEU A 6 -4.23 4.94 3.87
CA LEU A 6 -4.02 6.05 4.81
C LEU A 6 -4.87 5.94 6.08
N ARG A 7 -5.69 4.88 6.23
CA ARG A 7 -6.59 4.69 7.38
C ARG A 7 -5.89 4.81 8.73
N TYR A 8 -4.65 4.31 8.83
CA TYR A 8 -3.88 4.28 10.07
C TYR A 8 -2.81 5.37 10.14
N SER A 9 -2.83 6.36 9.24
CA SER A 9 -1.83 7.43 9.19
C SER A 9 -1.74 8.21 10.51
N GLY A 10 -2.87 8.46 11.19
CA GLY A 10 -2.91 9.07 12.50
C GLY A 10 -2.18 8.28 13.59
N GLN A 11 -2.33 6.96 13.64
CA GLN A 11 -1.69 6.11 14.66
C GLN A 11 -0.26 5.71 14.30
N THR A 12 0.21 6.04 13.09
CA THR A 12 1.53 5.65 12.58
C THR A 12 2.35 6.87 12.17
N LEU A 13 2.08 7.48 11.02
CA LEU A 13 2.85 8.62 10.50
C LEU A 13 2.87 9.81 11.46
N ASN A 14 1.74 10.19 12.09
CA ASN A 14 1.74 11.29 13.06
C ASN A 14 2.57 10.95 14.31
N ARG A 15 2.62 9.67 14.73
CA ARG A 15 3.51 9.22 15.81
C ARG A 15 4.97 9.22 15.39
N ALA A 16 5.26 8.83 14.14
CA ALA A 16 6.60 8.87 13.57
C ALA A 16 7.17 10.30 13.60
N ILE A 17 6.39 11.32 13.24
CA ILE A 17 6.83 12.72 13.32
C ILE A 17 7.23 13.14 14.73
N SER A 18 6.55 12.62 15.74
CA SER A 18 6.81 12.96 17.13
C SER A 18 7.99 12.17 17.73
N ALA A 19 8.50 11.16 17.03
CA ALA A 19 9.55 10.28 17.53
C ALA A 19 10.95 10.85 17.27
N TYR A 20 11.75 10.92 18.33
CA TYR A 20 13.11 11.46 18.30
C TYR A 20 14.12 10.47 17.70
N ASP A 21 14.01 9.18 18.03
CA ASP A 21 14.91 8.14 17.54
C ASP A 21 14.58 7.79 16.07
N PRO A 22 15.55 7.85 15.13
CA PRO A 22 15.37 7.35 13.77
C PRO A 22 14.85 5.91 13.68
N LEU A 23 15.22 5.05 14.64
CA LEU A 23 14.78 3.66 14.70
C LEU A 23 13.28 3.54 15.00
N ASP A 24 12.77 4.35 15.93
CA ASP A 24 11.34 4.43 16.22
C ASP A 24 10.57 4.96 15.00
N ARG A 25 11.11 5.97 14.32
CA ARG A 25 10.49 6.53 13.11
C ARG A 25 10.33 5.49 12.01
N ILE A 26 11.40 4.75 11.67
CA ILE A 26 11.30 3.71 10.65
C ILE A 26 10.39 2.56 11.10
N ALA A 27 10.32 2.23 12.39
CA ALA A 27 9.37 1.26 12.91
C ALA A 27 7.91 1.72 12.69
N TYR A 28 7.58 2.98 12.96
CA TYR A 28 6.24 3.52 12.71
C TYR A 28 5.89 3.59 11.22
N VAL A 29 6.82 4.01 10.36
CA VAL A 29 6.60 4.03 8.89
C VAL A 29 6.47 2.62 8.34
N THR A 30 7.20 1.65 8.91
CA THR A 30 7.06 0.24 8.59
C THR A 30 5.70 -0.30 9.01
N ALA A 31 5.23 0.03 10.23
CA ALA A 31 3.90 -0.32 10.68
C ALA A 31 2.81 0.29 9.78
N PHE A 32 2.99 1.54 9.34
CA PHE A 32 2.12 2.17 8.34
C PHE A 32 2.07 1.36 7.04
N ALA A 33 3.24 1.01 6.47
CA ALA A 33 3.34 0.24 5.25
C ALA A 33 2.63 -1.13 5.34
N VAL A 34 2.80 -1.85 6.46
CA VAL A 34 2.12 -3.13 6.71
C VAL A 34 0.61 -2.95 6.92
N SER A 35 0.19 -1.88 7.59
CA SER A 35 -1.23 -1.62 7.88
C SER A 35 -2.09 -1.49 6.61
N SER A 36 -1.51 -1.08 5.48
CA SER A 36 -2.19 -0.97 4.18
C SER A 36 -2.82 -2.29 3.70
N TYR A 37 -2.28 -3.44 4.14
CA TYR A 37 -2.78 -4.77 3.79
C TYR A 37 -3.96 -5.24 4.65
N SER A 38 -4.21 -4.60 5.80
CA SER A 38 -5.27 -5.01 6.73
C SER A 38 -6.66 -4.95 6.09
N GLY A 39 -6.94 -3.88 5.31
CA GLY A 39 -8.21 -3.73 4.60
C GLY A 39 -8.34 -4.64 3.38
N MET A 40 -7.21 -5.06 2.79
CA MET A 40 -7.21 -5.89 1.58
C MET A 40 -7.74 -7.30 1.85
N VAL A 41 -7.39 -7.89 3.00
CA VAL A 41 -7.85 -9.26 3.37
C VAL A 41 -9.38 -9.36 3.42
N CYS A 42 -10.05 -8.28 3.82
CA CYS A 42 -11.51 -8.24 3.92
C CYS A 42 -12.21 -7.95 2.57
N ARG A 43 -11.48 -7.53 1.53
CA ARG A 43 -12.05 -7.09 0.24
C ARG A 43 -11.84 -8.10 -0.86
N LYS A 44 -12.76 -9.05 -0.91
CA LYS A 44 -12.75 -10.12 -1.92
C LYS A 44 -13.36 -9.71 -3.27
N GLN A 45 -13.94 -8.51 -3.35
CA GLN A 45 -14.54 -7.96 -4.57
C GLN A 45 -13.49 -7.27 -5.44
N LYS A 46 -13.65 -7.39 -6.77
CA LYS A 46 -12.82 -6.65 -7.71
C LYS A 46 -13.25 -5.17 -7.66
N PRO A 47 -12.34 -4.22 -7.43
CA PRO A 47 -12.69 -2.81 -7.53
C PRO A 47 -13.04 -2.44 -8.97
N PHE A 48 -13.80 -1.35 -9.14
CA PHE A 48 -13.96 -0.75 -10.45
C PHE A 48 -12.60 -0.36 -11.03
N ASN A 49 -12.41 -0.58 -12.33
CA ASN A 49 -11.28 -0.02 -13.06
C ASN A 49 -11.66 1.42 -13.40
N PRO A 50 -11.00 2.44 -12.84
CA PRO A 50 -11.39 3.82 -13.07
C PRO A 50 -11.30 4.21 -14.55
N LEU A 51 -12.11 5.17 -14.97
CA LEU A 51 -12.04 5.77 -16.30
C LEU A 51 -10.78 6.62 -16.45
N LEU A 52 -10.25 6.77 -17.67
CA LEU A 52 -9.13 7.69 -17.91
C LEU A 52 -9.51 9.11 -17.49
N GLY A 53 -8.69 9.74 -16.64
CA GLY A 53 -8.95 11.06 -16.07
C GLY A 53 -9.97 11.06 -14.91
N GLU A 54 -10.48 9.91 -14.48
CA GLU A 54 -11.30 9.83 -13.28
C GLU A 54 -10.47 10.21 -12.06
N THR A 55 -11.01 11.10 -11.24
CA THR A 55 -10.36 11.59 -10.01
C THR A 55 -11.12 11.13 -8.75
N PHE A 56 -10.38 11.04 -7.65
CA PHE A 56 -10.95 10.84 -6.32
C PHE A 56 -10.23 11.73 -5.30
N ASP A 57 -10.99 12.67 -4.72
CA ASP A 57 -10.56 13.56 -3.66
C ASP A 57 -11.16 13.16 -2.32
N TYR A 58 -10.37 13.24 -1.26
CA TYR A 58 -10.86 12.96 0.10
C TYR A 58 -10.14 13.81 1.13
N VAL A 59 -10.90 14.34 2.10
CA VAL A 59 -10.37 15.01 3.29
C VAL A 59 -10.82 14.19 4.50
N SER A 60 -9.87 13.74 5.31
CA SER A 60 -10.18 12.93 6.47
C SER A 60 -10.62 13.78 7.66
N ASN A 61 -11.29 13.13 8.61
CA ASN A 61 -11.61 13.75 9.90
C ASN A 61 -10.34 14.14 10.70
N GLU A 62 -9.21 13.48 10.42
CA GLU A 62 -7.90 13.78 11.01
C GLU A 62 -7.15 14.91 10.27
N GLY A 63 -7.75 15.46 9.20
CA GLY A 63 -7.27 16.65 8.49
C GLY A 63 -6.28 16.39 7.35
N TRP A 64 -5.92 15.14 7.07
CA TRP A 64 -5.11 14.82 5.89
C TRP A 64 -5.97 14.87 4.62
N LYS A 65 -5.35 15.28 3.52
CA LYS A 65 -5.97 15.46 2.21
C LYS A 65 -5.40 14.45 1.23
N TYR A 66 -6.23 13.92 0.37
CA TYR A 66 -5.88 12.92 -0.64
C TYR A 66 -6.44 13.32 -1.99
N HIS A 67 -5.64 13.10 -3.01
CA HIS A 67 -6.03 13.21 -4.41
C HIS A 67 -5.49 11.99 -5.16
N ALA A 68 -6.29 11.45 -6.07
CA ALA A 68 -5.83 10.47 -7.05
C ALA A 68 -6.49 10.69 -8.41
N GLU A 69 -5.77 10.29 -9.45
CA GLU A 69 -6.21 10.34 -10.83
C GLU A 69 -5.80 9.06 -11.56
N GLN A 70 -6.70 8.54 -12.38
CA GLN A 70 -6.39 7.51 -13.35
C GLN A 70 -5.69 8.12 -14.57
N VAL A 71 -4.36 8.17 -14.54
CA VAL A 71 -3.52 8.84 -15.54
C VAL A 71 -3.29 8.01 -16.82
N SER A 72 -3.61 6.72 -16.80
CA SER A 72 -3.57 5.86 -17.99
C SER A 72 -4.58 4.71 -17.89
N HIS A 73 -5.13 4.27 -19.03
CA HIS A 73 -6.05 3.12 -19.09
C HIS A 73 -5.41 1.86 -19.70
N HIS A 74 -4.41 2.02 -20.58
CA HIS A 74 -3.71 0.92 -21.25
C HIS A 74 -2.19 1.19 -21.27
N PRO A 75 -1.44 0.75 -20.25
CA PRO A 75 -1.90 -0.01 -19.07
C PRO A 75 -2.67 0.86 -18.07
N ALA A 76 -3.46 0.23 -17.20
CA ALA A 76 -4.18 0.94 -16.14
C ALA A 76 -3.19 1.45 -15.08
N ILE A 77 -3.09 2.78 -14.94
CA ILE A 77 -2.19 3.45 -13.99
C ILE A 77 -2.97 4.49 -13.20
N THR A 78 -2.91 4.40 -11.87
CA THR A 78 -3.47 5.41 -10.97
C THR A 78 -2.34 6.12 -10.24
N ALA A 79 -2.26 7.44 -10.35
CA ALA A 79 -1.38 8.27 -9.52
C ALA A 79 -2.15 8.73 -8.28
N ALA A 80 -1.51 8.72 -7.11
CA ALA A 80 -2.13 9.16 -5.86
C ALA A 80 -1.14 9.94 -5.00
N HIS A 81 -1.65 10.97 -4.34
CA HIS A 81 -0.92 11.85 -3.45
C HIS A 81 -1.76 12.16 -2.21
N ALA A 82 -1.11 12.29 -1.06
CA ALA A 82 -1.73 12.73 0.17
C ALA A 82 -0.79 13.57 1.02
N GLU A 83 -1.36 14.52 1.75
CA GLU A 83 -0.66 15.42 2.65
C GLU A 83 -1.33 15.38 4.02
N GLY A 84 -0.53 15.27 5.08
CA GLY A 84 -1.00 15.33 6.46
C GLY A 84 -0.16 16.26 7.33
N LEU A 85 -0.08 15.97 8.63
CA LEU A 85 0.61 16.81 9.61
C LEU A 85 2.13 16.73 9.44
N ASN A 86 2.71 17.44 8.46
CA ASN A 86 4.14 17.41 8.11
C ASN A 86 4.64 16.07 7.54
N TRP A 87 3.75 15.34 6.88
CA TRP A 87 4.11 14.20 6.05
C TRP A 87 3.42 14.29 4.70
N GLU A 88 4.11 13.82 3.68
CA GLU A 88 3.58 13.63 2.32
C GLU A 88 3.66 12.15 2.00
N TRP A 89 2.65 11.63 1.32
CA TRP A 89 2.60 10.26 0.86
C TRP A 89 2.23 10.26 -0.62
N TRP A 90 2.88 9.42 -1.41
CA TRP A 90 2.52 9.30 -2.82
C TRP A 90 2.94 7.97 -3.40
N GLN A 91 2.24 7.58 -4.46
CA GLN A 91 2.55 6.41 -5.24
C GLN A 91 1.91 6.46 -6.63
N THR A 92 2.39 5.57 -7.48
CA THR A 92 1.73 5.24 -8.75
C THR A 92 1.42 3.76 -8.71
N LEU A 93 0.15 3.40 -8.74
CA LEU A 93 -0.28 2.01 -8.78
C LEU A 93 -0.36 1.56 -10.24
N MET A 94 0.52 0.61 -10.56
CA MET A 94 0.51 -0.15 -11.80
C MET A 94 0.71 -1.61 -11.42
N SER A 95 -0.12 -2.51 -11.96
CA SER A 95 0.06 -3.94 -11.77
C SER A 95 -0.41 -4.69 -13.00
N THR A 96 0.45 -5.58 -13.49
CA THR A 96 0.13 -6.52 -14.56
C THR A 96 -0.20 -7.89 -13.96
N PRO A 97 -1.49 -8.23 -13.74
CA PRO A 97 -1.86 -9.50 -13.11
C PRO A 97 -1.53 -10.69 -14.04
N LYS A 98 -1.01 -11.77 -13.45
CA LYS A 98 -0.78 -13.05 -14.12
C LYS A 98 -1.85 -14.04 -13.67
N THR A 99 -2.55 -14.65 -14.62
CA THR A 99 -3.58 -15.66 -14.33
C THR A 99 -3.10 -17.04 -14.71
N SER A 100 -3.12 -17.98 -13.77
CA SER A 100 -2.81 -19.39 -14.03
C SER A 100 -4.00 -20.10 -14.71
N TRP A 101 -3.72 -21.26 -15.31
CA TRP A 101 -4.76 -22.15 -15.86
C TRP A 101 -5.76 -22.63 -14.78
N SER A 102 -5.32 -22.72 -13.52
CA SER A 102 -6.15 -23.08 -12.37
C SER A 102 -7.01 -21.93 -11.83
N GLY A 103 -6.98 -20.76 -12.47
CA GLY A 103 -7.77 -19.59 -12.07
C GLY A 103 -7.22 -18.83 -10.86
N VAL A 104 -5.93 -19.02 -10.54
CA VAL A 104 -5.21 -18.22 -9.54
C VAL A 104 -4.69 -16.95 -10.22
N ILE A 105 -4.94 -15.79 -9.62
CA ILE A 105 -4.41 -14.51 -10.09
C ILE A 105 -3.31 -14.06 -9.14
N GLU A 106 -2.14 -13.77 -9.69
CA GLU A 106 -1.03 -13.15 -8.98
C GLU A 106 -0.84 -11.72 -9.49
N ALA A 107 -0.95 -10.75 -8.60
CA ALA A 107 -0.76 -9.33 -8.90
C ALA A 107 0.33 -8.76 -8.00
N THR A 108 1.44 -8.35 -8.60
CA THR A 108 2.49 -7.58 -7.91
C THR A 108 2.47 -6.17 -8.45
N PRO A 109 2.25 -5.15 -7.61
CA PRO A 109 2.44 -3.78 -8.03
C PRO A 109 3.90 -3.49 -8.37
N GLU A 110 4.12 -2.78 -9.47
CA GLU A 110 5.45 -2.65 -10.08
C GLU A 110 6.26 -1.49 -9.48
N LEU A 111 5.59 -0.48 -8.94
CA LEU A 111 6.20 0.75 -8.46
C LEU A 111 6.13 0.85 -6.92
N PRO A 112 7.12 1.51 -6.29
CA PRO A 112 7.17 1.64 -4.85
C PRO A 112 6.19 2.70 -4.32
N VAL A 113 5.93 2.61 -3.01
CA VAL A 113 5.25 3.64 -2.24
C VAL A 113 6.28 4.52 -1.56
N ARG A 114 5.97 5.82 -1.42
CA ARG A 114 6.86 6.81 -0.84
C ARG A 114 6.17 7.61 0.24
N VAL A 115 6.92 7.94 1.28
CA VAL A 115 6.53 8.87 2.34
C VAL A 115 7.67 9.83 2.59
N ARG A 116 7.39 11.12 2.65
CA ARG A 116 8.29 12.12 3.22
C ARG A 116 7.82 12.48 4.62
N LEU A 117 8.74 12.42 5.58
CA LEU A 117 8.51 12.73 6.98
C LEU A 117 9.53 13.80 7.41
N GLY A 118 9.12 15.07 7.40
CA GLY A 118 10.07 16.18 7.61
C GLY A 118 11.20 16.18 6.58
N LYS A 119 12.42 15.82 7.00
CA LYS A 119 13.63 15.76 6.14
C LYS A 119 14.00 14.34 5.68
N GLU A 120 13.22 13.33 6.07
CA GLU A 120 13.49 11.93 5.76
C GLU A 120 12.55 11.44 4.67
N ASP A 121 13.11 10.76 3.66
CA ASP A 121 12.34 10.13 2.58
C ASP A 121 12.37 8.61 2.78
N TYR A 122 11.19 8.01 2.86
CA TYR A 122 10.98 6.58 2.99
C TYR A 122 10.43 6.02 1.69
N CYS A 123 10.86 4.82 1.33
CA CYS A 123 10.44 4.14 0.12
C CYS A 123 10.42 2.64 0.34
N TRP A 124 9.34 1.97 -0.10
CA TRP A 124 9.24 0.52 -0.02
C TRP A 124 8.53 -0.08 -1.24
N ASN A 125 8.88 -1.33 -1.56
CA ASN A 125 8.18 -2.11 -2.57
C ASN A 125 6.90 -2.73 -1.99
N ARG A 126 5.93 -3.04 -2.85
CA ARG A 126 4.76 -3.84 -2.48
C ARG A 126 5.05 -5.32 -2.60
N VAL A 127 4.26 -6.12 -1.89
CA VAL A 127 4.31 -7.59 -1.99
C VAL A 127 3.23 -8.10 -2.94
N LYS A 128 3.41 -9.35 -3.39
CA LYS A 128 2.48 -10.00 -4.30
C LYS A 128 1.16 -10.27 -3.57
N VAL A 129 0.06 -9.95 -4.24
CA VAL A 129 -1.28 -10.37 -3.87
C VAL A 129 -1.65 -11.60 -4.70
N ILE A 130 -2.09 -12.66 -4.02
CA ILE A 130 -2.54 -13.91 -4.65
C ILE A 130 -4.04 -14.05 -4.39
N ILE A 131 -4.80 -14.23 -5.46
CA ILE A 131 -6.25 -14.45 -5.45
C ILE A 131 -6.51 -15.86 -5.94
N GLU A 132 -6.93 -16.75 -5.05
CA GLU A 132 -7.40 -18.09 -5.41
C GLU A 132 -8.92 -18.05 -5.64
N ASN A 133 -9.41 -18.91 -6.55
CA ASN A 133 -10.81 -18.99 -6.97
C ASN A 133 -11.33 -17.66 -7.54
N ALA A 134 -10.53 -16.96 -8.36
CA ALA A 134 -10.87 -15.61 -8.82
C ALA A 134 -12.18 -15.53 -9.63
N SER A 135 -12.56 -16.60 -10.32
CA SER A 135 -13.83 -16.72 -11.06
C SER A 135 -15.05 -16.97 -10.17
N ALA A 136 -14.86 -17.39 -8.91
CA ALA A 136 -15.95 -17.63 -7.97
C ALA A 136 -16.55 -16.31 -7.45
N THR A 137 -17.71 -16.41 -6.78
CA THR A 137 -18.30 -15.30 -6.02
C THR A 137 -17.34 -14.84 -4.93
N ALA A 138 -17.48 -13.57 -4.51
CA ALA A 138 -16.55 -12.94 -3.59
C ALA A 138 -16.37 -13.74 -2.28
N GLU A 139 -17.40 -14.41 -1.78
CA GLU A 139 -17.34 -15.20 -0.54
C GLU A 139 -16.30 -16.34 -0.59
N TYR A 140 -16.13 -17.00 -1.75
CA TYR A 140 -15.27 -18.16 -1.93
C TYR A 140 -13.84 -17.83 -2.38
N ARG A 141 -13.56 -16.56 -2.68
CA ARG A 141 -12.20 -16.11 -2.99
C ARG A 141 -11.32 -16.16 -1.75
N LYS A 142 -10.06 -16.56 -1.94
CA LYS A 142 -9.03 -16.50 -0.90
C LYS A 142 -7.97 -15.50 -1.34
N LEU A 143 -7.67 -14.56 -0.46
CA LEU A 143 -6.63 -13.55 -0.65
C LEU A 143 -5.44 -13.90 0.22
N LYS A 144 -4.25 -13.92 -0.37
CA LYS A 144 -2.98 -14.15 0.32
C LYS A 144 -1.97 -13.09 -0.11
N MET A 145 -1.01 -12.81 0.76
CA MET A 145 0.14 -11.97 0.46
C MET A 145 1.41 -12.82 0.55
N ASP A 146 2.34 -12.60 -0.38
CA ASP A 146 3.59 -13.37 -0.43
C ASP A 146 4.74 -12.48 -0.91
N GLY A 147 5.89 -12.60 -0.26
CA GLY A 147 7.12 -11.93 -0.65
C GLY A 147 7.69 -11.03 0.43
N ILE A 148 8.76 -10.32 0.06
CA ILE A 148 9.56 -9.49 0.97
C ILE A 148 9.29 -8.02 0.67
N MET A 149 8.89 -7.27 1.69
CA MET A 149 8.83 -5.81 1.67
C MET A 149 10.13 -5.26 2.23
N ASN A 150 10.84 -4.45 1.44
CA ASN A 150 12.05 -3.78 1.85
C ASN A 150 11.76 -2.28 1.98
N MET A 151 11.83 -1.77 3.21
CA MET A 151 11.76 -0.36 3.54
C MET A 151 13.17 0.23 3.56
N ARG A 152 13.34 1.39 2.94
CA ARG A 152 14.58 2.19 3.02
C ARG A 152 14.24 3.62 3.38
N CYS A 153 15.05 4.20 4.26
CA CYS A 153 15.03 5.62 4.59
C CYS A 153 16.28 6.32 4.02
N SER A 154 16.16 7.59 3.64
CA SER A 154 17.26 8.42 3.16
C SER A 154 18.41 8.59 4.18
N ASN A 155 18.14 8.35 5.47
CA ASN A 155 19.13 8.40 6.54
C ASN A 155 19.96 7.10 6.69
N GLY A 156 19.76 6.11 5.82
CA GLY A 156 20.52 4.84 5.81
C GLY A 156 19.86 3.69 6.59
N TYR A 157 18.83 3.94 7.39
CA TYR A 157 18.09 2.86 8.06
C TYR A 157 17.22 2.08 7.07
N THR A 158 17.07 0.78 7.32
CA THR A 158 16.25 -0.12 6.53
C THR A 158 15.42 -1.03 7.43
N SER A 159 14.32 -1.59 6.92
CA SER A 159 13.52 -2.61 7.59
C SER A 159 13.04 -3.64 6.57
N THR A 160 12.95 -4.91 6.97
CA THR A 160 12.55 -6.01 6.09
C THR A 160 11.38 -6.78 6.70
N ILE A 161 10.29 -6.91 5.95
CA ILE A 161 9.08 -7.62 6.38
C ILE A 161 8.83 -8.78 5.44
N ILE A 162 8.64 -9.98 5.99
CA ILE A 162 8.38 -11.18 5.22
C ILE A 162 6.90 -11.53 5.33
N PHE A 163 6.21 -11.43 4.20
CA PHE A 163 4.84 -11.91 4.03
C PHE A 163 4.91 -13.35 3.54
N ARG A 164 4.36 -14.28 4.33
CA ARG A 164 4.28 -15.69 4.00
C ARG A 164 2.85 -16.08 3.66
N LYS A 165 2.66 -16.70 2.50
CA LYS A 165 1.34 -17.21 2.07
C LYS A 165 0.77 -18.33 2.95
N ASP A 166 1.61 -18.99 3.74
CA ASP A 166 1.33 -20.20 4.52
C ASP A 166 1.42 -20.01 6.04
N ARG A 167 1.82 -18.82 6.52
CA ARG A 167 2.02 -18.49 7.95
C ARG A 167 1.58 -17.05 8.27
N GLN A 168 1.68 -16.64 9.55
CA GLN A 168 1.55 -15.23 9.94
C GLN A 168 2.74 -14.38 9.44
N THR A 169 2.54 -13.06 9.29
CA THR A 169 3.58 -12.09 8.89
C THR A 169 4.72 -12.01 9.92
N GLU A 170 5.97 -12.05 9.48
CA GLU A 170 7.18 -11.95 10.34
C GLU A 170 7.92 -10.63 10.05
N ILE A 171 8.43 -9.97 11.09
CA ILE A 171 9.12 -8.66 11.03
C ILE A 171 10.55 -8.84 11.54
N TYR A 172 11.53 -8.34 10.79
CA TYR A 172 12.97 -8.41 11.10
C TYR A 172 13.64 -7.03 11.05
#